data_AF-A0A0B7BJ77-F1
#
_entry.id   AF-A0A0B7BJ77-F1
#
_cell.length_a   1.000
_cell.length_b   1.000
_cell.length_c   1.000
_cell.angle_alpha   90.00
_cell.angle_beta   90.00
_cell.angle_gamma   90.00
#
_symmetry.space_group_name_H-M   'P 1'
#
loop_
_entity.id
_entity.type
_entity.pdbx_description
1 polymer ?
#
loop_
_entity_poly.entity_id
_entity_poly.type
_entity_poly.pdbx_seq_one_letter_code
_entity_poly.pdbx_strand_id
1 'polypeptide(L)'
;LFTQFDAISIQKRRMFFKVIGLYGEGVDKFENVVWEEMERMFEEIEKFQGKDMNLSLSLSRSLKVIIYILVMGERPSDPTIPDILEEYDIAFNKLLPPDTEFIIDKIPFLNKIPGKYKRAFDRLNKAKIAAEELIFFNPKKTLVPGQPRGMADLL
;
A
#
# COMPACT_ATOMS: atom_id res chain seq x y z
N LEU A 1 -3.60 -16.95 -2.89
CA LEU A 1 -3.58 -15.46 -2.95
C LEU A 1 -2.27 -14.88 -2.44
N PHE A 2 -1.60 -15.57 -1.51
CA PHE A 2 -0.22 -15.29 -1.13
C PHE A 2 0.74 -15.79 -2.21
N THR A 3 1.80 -15.03 -2.42
CA THR A 3 2.90 -15.35 -3.34
C THR A 3 3.37 -16.79 -3.07
N GLN A 4 3.47 -17.63 -4.10
CA GLN A 4 4.05 -18.96 -3.93
C GLN A 4 5.46 -18.80 -3.36
N PHE A 5 5.80 -19.59 -2.34
CA PHE A 5 7.15 -19.58 -1.79
C PHE A 5 8.09 -20.32 -2.73
N ASP A 6 8.56 -19.60 -3.74
CA ASP A 6 9.45 -20.08 -4.79
C ASP A 6 10.75 -19.26 -4.84
N ALA A 7 11.66 -19.65 -5.73
CA ALA A 7 12.93 -18.94 -5.93
C ALA A 7 12.72 -17.44 -6.27
N ILE A 8 11.65 -17.11 -6.99
CA ILE A 8 11.29 -15.74 -7.38
C ILE A 8 10.89 -14.93 -6.14
N SER A 9 10.08 -15.50 -5.25
CA SER A 9 9.65 -14.85 -4.00
C SER A 9 10.83 -14.58 -3.06
N ILE A 10 11.78 -15.53 -2.98
CA ILE A 10 13.02 -15.37 -2.21
C ILE A 10 13.87 -14.25 -2.81
N GLN A 11 14.00 -14.21 -4.14
CA GLN A 11 14.72 -13.15 -4.84
C GLN A 11 14.10 -11.77 -4.62
N LYS A 12 12.77 -11.65 -4.78
CA LYS A 12 12.02 -10.40 -4.51
C LYS A 12 12.21 -9.94 -3.07
N ARG A 13 12.12 -10.85 -2.11
CA ARG A 13 12.36 -10.55 -0.68
C ARG A 13 13.78 -10.04 -0.46
N ARG A 14 14.80 -10.69 -1.02
CA ARG A 14 16.20 -10.24 -0.92
C ARG A 14 16.39 -8.85 -1.53
N MET A 15 15.77 -8.59 -2.69
CA MET A 15 15.83 -7.29 -3.35
C MET A 15 15.18 -6.20 -2.48
N PHE A 16 13.99 -6.46 -1.95
CA PHE A 16 13.30 -5.55 -1.04
C PHE A 16 14.12 -5.24 0.22
N PHE A 17 14.72 -6.25 0.87
CA PHE A 17 15.59 -6.01 2.02
C PHE A 17 16.86 -5.24 1.67
N LYS A 18 17.42 -5.44 0.47
CA LYS A 18 18.54 -4.62 0.01
C LYS A 18 18.10 -3.17 -0.20
N VAL A 19 16.93 -2.94 -0.79
CA VAL A 19 16.40 -1.58 -0.98
C VAL A 19 16.14 -0.90 0.37
N ILE A 20 15.52 -1.58 1.33
CA ILE A 20 15.36 -1.07 2.70
C ILE A 20 16.71 -0.85 3.40
N GLY A 21 17.67 -1.77 3.22
CA GLY A 21 19.00 -1.65 3.83
C GLY A 21 19.87 -0.56 3.20
N LEU A 22 19.71 -0.28 1.91
CA LEU A 22 20.29 0.89 1.24
C LEU A 22 19.61 2.19 1.69
N TYR A 23 18.33 2.10 2.06
CA TYR A 23 17.64 3.07 2.90
C TYR A 23 18.14 3.08 4.36
N GLY A 24 19.26 2.42 4.70
CA GLY A 24 19.94 2.50 6.00
C GLY A 24 20.69 3.82 6.24
N GLU A 25 21.19 4.48 5.18
CA GLU A 25 21.49 5.93 5.19
C GLU A 25 20.21 6.77 5.06
N GLY A 26 19.08 6.13 4.75
CA GLY A 26 17.72 6.68 4.69
C GLY A 26 16.88 6.40 5.94
N VAL A 27 17.49 5.99 7.07
CA VAL A 27 16.81 5.95 8.37
C VAL A 27 16.34 7.35 8.72
N ASP A 28 17.21 8.35 8.53
CA ASP A 28 16.84 9.77 8.68
C ASP A 28 15.68 10.15 7.76
N LYS A 29 15.68 9.67 6.50
CA LYS A 29 14.56 9.92 5.57
C LYS A 29 13.27 9.24 6.04
N PHE A 30 13.35 8.00 6.52
CA PHE A 30 12.19 7.29 7.06
C PHE A 30 11.65 7.98 8.31
N GLU A 31 12.52 8.31 9.27
CA GLU A 31 12.17 9.00 10.51
C GLU A 31 11.55 10.37 10.22
N ASN A 32 12.15 11.16 9.33
CA ASN A 32 11.59 12.45 8.92
C ASN A 32 10.21 12.29 8.29
N VAL A 33 10.01 11.32 7.40
CA VAL A 33 8.70 11.06 6.77
C VAL A 33 7.65 10.64 7.80
N VAL A 34 8.02 9.77 8.75
CA VAL A 34 7.12 9.36 9.84
C VAL A 34 6.79 10.56 10.72
N TRP A 35 7.78 11.37 11.08
CA TRP A 35 7.63 12.54 11.93
C TRP A 35 6.70 13.59 11.30
N GLU A 36 6.93 13.97 10.04
CA GLU A 36 6.09 14.90 9.30
C GLU A 36 4.63 14.41 9.21
N GLU A 37 4.42 13.11 9.02
CA GLU A 37 3.08 12.53 8.97
C GLU A 37 2.41 12.49 10.34
N MET A 38 3.17 12.30 11.42
CA MET A 38 2.66 12.43 12.78
C MET A 38 2.26 13.88 13.10
N GLU A 39 3.07 14.87 12.73
CA GLU A 39 2.74 16.29 12.91
C GLU A 39 1.43 16.63 12.19
N ARG A 40 1.29 16.25 10.91
CA ARG A 40 0.04 16.44 10.16
C ARG A 40 -1.16 15.76 10.85
N MET A 41 -0.97 14.56 11.39
CA MET A 41 -2.05 13.85 12.10
C MET A 41 -2.44 14.55 13.39
N PHE A 42 -1.47 15.10 14.15
CA PHE A 42 -1.77 15.90 15.35
C PHE A 42 -2.53 17.18 15.00
N GLU A 43 -2.13 17.89 13.94
CA GLU A 43 -2.89 19.03 13.42
C GLU A 43 -4.32 18.64 13.00
N GLU A 44 -4.51 17.43 12.47
CA GLU A 44 -5.84 16.91 12.15
C GLU A 44 -6.67 16.65 13.42
N ILE A 45 -6.08 16.03 14.45
CA ILE A 45 -6.72 15.74 15.74
C ILE A 45 -7.14 17.04 16.43
N GLU A 46 -6.28 18.07 16.43
CA GLU A 46 -6.57 19.36 17.06
C GLU A 46 -7.83 20.04 16.48
N LYS A 47 -8.12 19.82 15.19
CA LYS A 47 -9.34 20.36 14.53
C LYS A 47 -10.64 19.78 15.11
N PHE A 48 -10.58 18.60 15.73
CA PHE A 48 -11.75 18.00 16.35
C PHE A 48 -12.10 18.64 17.69
N GLN A 49 -11.19 19.39 18.33
CA GLN A 49 -11.44 20.16 19.57
C GLN A 49 -12.20 19.37 20.65
N GLY A 50 -11.84 18.09 20.85
CA GLY A 50 -12.50 17.20 21.82
C GLY A 50 -13.81 16.54 21.33
N LYS A 51 -14.18 16.70 20.06
CA LYS A 51 -15.25 15.93 19.41
C LYS A 51 -14.75 14.54 19.01
N ASP A 52 -15.68 13.62 18.84
CA ASP A 52 -15.38 12.26 18.41
C ASP A 52 -14.70 12.24 17.03
N MET A 53 -13.58 11.52 16.98
CA MET A 53 -12.79 11.29 15.78
C MET A 53 -12.59 9.79 15.59
N ASN A 54 -12.65 9.32 14.34
CA ASN A 54 -12.21 7.98 14.00
C ASN A 54 -10.68 7.95 13.87
N LEU A 55 -9.98 7.84 15.00
CA LEU A 55 -8.51 7.81 15.04
C LEU A 55 -7.93 6.63 14.22
N SER A 56 -8.63 5.49 14.19
CA SER A 56 -8.19 4.33 13.39
C SER A 56 -8.13 4.66 11.90
N LEU A 57 -9.08 5.44 11.39
CA LEU A 57 -9.11 5.86 9.99
C LEU A 57 -7.98 6.85 9.69
N SER A 58 -7.75 7.83 10.56
CA SER A 58 -6.66 8.81 10.39
C SER A 58 -5.27 8.15 10.46
N LEU A 59 -5.06 7.21 11.39
CA LEU A 59 -3.84 6.39 11.47
C LEU A 59 -3.65 5.54 10.21
N SER A 60 -4.70 4.85 9.75
CA SER A 60 -4.69 4.03 8.53
C SER A 60 -4.28 4.86 7.30
N ARG A 61 -4.85 6.06 7.16
CA ARG A 61 -4.52 7.00 6.08
C ARG A 61 -3.06 7.47 6.17
N SER A 62 -2.61 7.83 7.37
CA SER A 62 -1.22 8.29 7.60
C SER A 62 -0.20 7.21 7.24
N LEU A 63 -0.46 5.95 7.62
CA LEU A 63 0.39 4.83 7.24
C LEU A 63 0.51 4.67 5.72
N LYS A 64 -0.59 4.85 4.99
CA LYS A 64 -0.61 4.77 3.52
C LYS A 64 0.19 5.89 2.86
N VAL A 65 0.13 7.09 3.41
CA VAL A 65 0.95 8.22 2.94
C VAL A 65 2.43 7.98 3.22
N ILE A 66 2.80 7.48 4.41
CA ILE A 66 4.18 7.09 4.74
C ILE A 66 4.69 6.06 3.72
N ILE A 67 3.93 4.98 3.49
CA ILE A 67 4.29 3.94 2.52
C ILE A 67 4.47 4.56 1.12
N TYR A 68 3.54 5.42 0.69
CA TYR A 68 3.65 6.09 -0.60
C TYR A 68 4.93 6.92 -0.71
N ILE A 69 5.25 7.74 0.29
CA ILE A 69 6.44 8.60 0.27
C ILE A 69 7.71 7.76 0.21
N LEU A 70 7.79 6.66 0.95
CA LEU A 70 8.96 5.79 0.92
C LEU A 70 9.14 5.13 -0.45
N VAL A 71 8.02 4.70 -1.05
CA VAL A 71 8.06 4.00 -2.34
C VAL A 71 8.32 4.95 -3.50
N MET A 72 7.71 6.14 -3.49
CA MET A 72 7.76 7.12 -4.59
C MET A 72 8.88 8.14 -4.41
N GLY A 73 9.30 8.38 -3.18
CA GLY A 73 10.28 9.40 -2.81
C GLY A 73 9.70 10.77 -2.51
N GLU A 74 8.38 10.95 -2.70
CA GLU A 74 7.69 12.24 -2.58
C GLU A 74 6.28 12.07 -1.99
N ARG A 75 5.77 13.15 -1.40
CA ARG A 75 4.40 13.21 -0.87
C ARG A 75 3.38 13.12 -2.02
N PRO A 76 2.22 12.47 -1.83
CA PRO A 76 1.15 12.50 -2.82
C PRO A 76 0.78 13.93 -3.19
N SER A 77 0.88 14.28 -4.47
CA SER A 77 0.40 15.56 -5.01
C SER A 77 -1.12 15.58 -5.16
N ASP A 78 -1.72 14.42 -5.39
CA ASP A 78 -3.16 14.22 -5.48
C ASP A 78 -3.71 13.64 -4.16
N PRO A 79 -4.68 14.31 -3.50
CA PRO A 79 -5.26 13.84 -2.24
C PRO A 79 -6.06 12.53 -2.37
N THR A 80 -6.37 12.07 -3.58
CA THR A 80 -7.07 10.80 -3.84
C THR A 80 -6.15 9.59 -3.80
N ILE A 81 -4.83 9.79 -3.87
CA ILE A 81 -3.84 8.71 -3.84
C ILE A 81 -3.98 7.81 -2.59
N PRO A 82 -4.05 8.36 -1.36
CA PRO A 82 -4.28 7.52 -0.19
C PRO A 82 -5.62 6.78 -0.24
N ASP A 83 -6.64 7.33 -0.93
CA ASP A 83 -7.94 6.68 -1.09
C ASP A 83 -7.87 5.48 -2.04
N ILE A 84 -7.05 5.54 -3.08
CA ILE A 84 -6.78 4.41 -3.98
C ILE A 84 -6.12 3.27 -3.19
N LEU A 85 -5.15 3.59 -2.33
CA LEU A 85 -4.48 2.62 -1.45
C LEU A 85 -5.43 2.08 -0.38
N GLU A 86 -6.31 2.92 0.17
CA GLU A 86 -7.38 2.53 1.10
C GLU A 86 -8.35 1.54 0.46
N GLU A 87 -8.78 1.80 -0.77
CA GLU A 87 -9.69 0.90 -1.49
C GLU A 87 -9.05 -0.48 -1.74
N TYR A 88 -7.75 -0.53 -2.05
CA TYR A 88 -7.02 -1.79 -2.16
C TYR A 88 -6.95 -2.53 -0.82
N ASP A 89 -6.61 -1.83 0.27
CA ASP A 89 -6.54 -2.39 1.63
C ASP A 89 -7.90 -2.93 2.09
N ILE A 90 -8.98 -2.16 1.92
CA ILE A 90 -10.35 -2.60 2.24
C ILE A 90 -10.75 -3.82 1.40
N ALA A 91 -10.50 -3.79 0.09
CA ALA A 91 -10.86 -4.90 -0.79
C ALA A 91 -10.07 -6.17 -0.46
N PHE A 92 -8.81 -6.05 -0.08
CA PHE A 92 -7.96 -7.16 0.33
C PHE A 92 -8.40 -7.73 1.67
N ASN A 93 -8.57 -6.89 2.69
CA ASN A 93 -9.03 -7.31 4.02
C ASN A 93 -10.40 -7.98 3.98
N LYS A 94 -11.25 -7.68 2.98
CA LYS A 94 -12.54 -8.36 2.81
C LYS A 94 -12.40 -9.84 2.46
N LEU A 95 -11.24 -10.27 1.95
CA LEU A 95 -10.97 -11.66 1.57
C LEU A 95 -10.20 -12.45 2.64
N LEU A 96 -9.69 -11.78 3.68
CA LEU A 96 -8.92 -12.40 4.76
C LEU A 96 -9.73 -13.14 5.85
N PRO A 97 -11.04 -12.92 6.05
CA PRO A 97 -11.79 -13.74 7.00
C PRO A 97 -11.62 -15.24 6.71
N PRO A 98 -11.38 -16.10 7.72
CA PRO A 98 -10.99 -17.49 7.51
C PRO A 98 -11.98 -18.30 6.67
N ASP A 99 -13.28 -17.99 6.77
CA ASP A 99 -14.33 -18.61 5.97
C ASP A 99 -14.20 -18.23 4.49
N THR A 100 -13.92 -16.96 4.21
CA THR A 100 -13.76 -16.44 2.85
C THR A 100 -12.46 -16.93 2.23
N GLU A 101 -11.37 -16.91 3.00
CA GLU A 101 -10.08 -17.44 2.58
C GLU A 101 -10.17 -18.93 2.23
N PHE A 102 -10.76 -19.75 3.11
CA PHE A 102 -10.94 -21.18 2.88
C PHE A 102 -11.73 -21.45 1.59
N ILE A 103 -12.82 -20.71 1.38
CA ILE A 103 -13.66 -20.91 0.19
C ILE A 103 -12.91 -20.53 -1.09
N ILE A 104 -12.16 -19.43 -1.06
CA ILE A 104 -11.36 -19.00 -2.21
C ILE A 104 -10.25 -19.99 -2.54
N ASP A 105 -9.60 -20.55 -1.52
CA ASP A 105 -8.53 -21.53 -1.68
C ASP A 105 -9.04 -22.91 -2.15
N LYS A 106 -10.08 -23.44 -1.49
CA LYS A 106 -10.57 -24.80 -1.75
C LYS A 106 -11.58 -24.90 -2.88
N ILE A 107 -12.29 -23.81 -3.17
CA ILE A 107 -13.39 -23.78 -4.15
C ILE A 107 -13.23 -22.58 -5.10
N PRO A 108 -12.12 -22.49 -5.86
CA PRO A 108 -11.77 -21.29 -6.62
C PRO A 108 -12.75 -20.94 -7.75
N PHE A 109 -13.56 -21.90 -8.21
CA PHE A 109 -14.58 -21.63 -9.24
C PHE A 109 -15.67 -20.67 -8.75
N LEU A 110 -15.90 -20.55 -7.44
CA LEU A 110 -16.87 -19.60 -6.87
C LEU A 110 -16.49 -18.14 -7.11
N ASN A 111 -15.22 -17.86 -7.43
CA ASN A 111 -14.76 -16.53 -7.84
C ASN A 111 -15.18 -16.19 -9.27
N LYS A 112 -15.69 -17.15 -10.05
CA LYS A 112 -16.17 -16.96 -11.43
C LYS A 112 -17.70 -16.89 -11.53
N ILE A 113 -18.41 -17.38 -10.52
CA ILE A 113 -19.87 -17.43 -10.49
C ILE A 113 -20.44 -16.15 -9.86
N PRO A 114 -21.51 -15.54 -10.41
CA PRO A 114 -22.16 -14.38 -9.80
C PRO A 114 -22.49 -14.63 -8.33
N GLY A 115 -21.99 -13.79 -7.43
CA GLY A 115 -22.14 -14.00 -5.99
C GLY A 115 -21.22 -13.10 -5.16
N LYS A 116 -21.20 -13.33 -3.83
CA LYS A 116 -20.37 -12.53 -2.90
C LYS A 116 -18.87 -12.67 -3.17
N TYR A 117 -18.40 -13.88 -3.50
CA TYR A 117 -16.98 -14.16 -3.72
C TYR A 117 -16.46 -13.55 -5.02
N LYS A 118 -17.18 -13.75 -6.14
CA LYS A 118 -16.86 -13.06 -7.41
C LYS A 118 -16.83 -11.54 -7.25
N ARG A 119 -17.83 -10.93 -6.59
CA ARG A 119 -17.86 -9.47 -6.37
C ARG A 119 -16.66 -8.99 -5.56
N ALA A 120 -16.29 -9.70 -4.51
CA ALA A 120 -15.15 -9.34 -3.68
C ALA A 120 -13.82 -9.52 -4.44
N PHE A 121 -13.69 -10.58 -5.23
CA PHE A 121 -12.52 -10.83 -6.07
C PHE A 121 -12.38 -9.80 -7.21
N ASP A 122 -13.48 -9.47 -7.89
CA ASP A 122 -13.51 -8.43 -8.92
C ASP A 122 -13.13 -7.05 -8.34
N ARG A 123 -13.65 -6.72 -7.14
CA ARG A 123 -13.30 -5.48 -6.44
C ARG A 123 -11.82 -5.43 -6.10
N LEU A 124 -11.27 -6.50 -5.52
CA LEU A 124 -9.84 -6.61 -5.23
C LEU A 124 -9.00 -6.43 -6.50
N ASN A 125 -9.34 -7.11 -7.60
CA ASN A 125 -8.57 -6.98 -8.84
C ASN A 125 -8.58 -5.57 -9.39
N LYS A 126 -9.73 -4.89 -9.39
CA LYS A 126 -9.82 -3.48 -9.82
C LYS A 126 -8.97 -2.57 -8.95
N ALA A 127 -9.11 -2.68 -7.62
CA ALA A 127 -8.36 -1.87 -6.68
C ALA A 127 -6.85 -2.14 -6.77
N LYS A 128 -6.46 -3.41 -6.95
CA LYS A 128 -5.08 -3.82 -7.15
C LYS A 128 -4.48 -3.18 -8.39
N ILE A 129 -5.16 -3.23 -9.53
CA ILE A 129 -4.68 -2.64 -10.79
C ILE A 129 -4.44 -1.13 -10.61
N ALA A 130 -5.38 -0.43 -9.97
CA ALA A 130 -5.23 1.00 -9.70
C ALA A 130 -4.02 1.30 -8.79
N ALA A 131 -3.83 0.52 -7.72
CA ALA A 131 -2.68 0.67 -6.82
C ALA A 131 -1.34 0.33 -7.51
N GLU A 132 -1.31 -0.71 -8.36
CA GLU A 132 -0.11 -1.08 -9.13
C GLU A 132 0.24 -0.03 -10.17
N GLU A 133 -0.75 0.55 -10.85
CA GLU A 133 -0.56 1.67 -11.79
C GLU A 133 0.12 2.86 -11.12
N LEU A 134 -0.36 3.20 -9.92
CA LEU A 134 0.17 4.28 -9.12
C LEU A 134 1.61 4.01 -8.65
N ILE A 135 1.86 2.83 -8.07
CA ILE A 135 3.12 2.52 -7.36
C ILE A 135 4.24 2.03 -8.29
N PHE A 136 3.91 1.30 -9.36
CA PHE A 136 4.93 0.64 -10.19
C PHE A 136 5.03 1.21 -11.60
N PHE A 137 3.91 1.58 -12.23
CA PHE A 137 3.93 1.96 -13.64
C PHE A 137 4.15 3.45 -13.85
N ASN A 138 3.52 4.32 -13.07
CA ASN A 138 3.71 5.77 -13.15
C ASN A 138 5.14 6.24 -12.83
N PRO A 139 5.82 5.79 -11.76
CA PRO A 139 7.18 6.25 -11.48
C PRO A 139 8.18 5.87 -12.59
N LYS A 140 8.01 4.71 -13.24
CA LYS A 140 8.86 4.28 -14.36
C LYS A 140 8.83 5.21 -15.56
N LYS A 141 7.74 5.96 -15.78
CA LYS A 141 7.62 6.91 -16.90
C LYS A 141 8.51 8.15 -16.71
N THR A 142 8.91 8.45 -15.48
CA THR A 142 9.67 9.65 -15.11
C THR A 142 11.01 9.32 -14.47
N LEU A 143 11.47 8.06 -14.61
CA LEU A 143 12.73 7.59 -14.06
C LEU A 143 13.93 8.30 -14.70
N VAL A 144 14.81 8.84 -13.86
CA VAL A 144 16.11 9.39 -14.28
C VAL A 144 17.22 8.45 -13.82
N PRO A 145 18.00 7.84 -14.74
CA PRO A 145 19.09 6.95 -14.37
C PRO A 145 20.11 7.62 -13.43
N GLY A 146 20.46 6.93 -12.34
CA GLY A 146 21.42 7.42 -11.34
C GLY A 146 20.85 8.38 -10.29
N GLN A 147 19.56 8.71 -10.35
CA GLN A 147 18.90 9.58 -9.37
C GLN A 147 17.60 8.94 -8.83
N PRO A 148 17.71 7.89 -7.97
CA PRO A 148 16.54 7.23 -7.42
C PRO A 148 15.80 8.15 -6.44
N ARG A 149 14.49 8.34 -6.64
CA ARG A 149 13.65 9.14 -5.73
C ARG A 149 13.17 8.32 -4.54
N GLY A 150 12.66 7.13 -4.85
CA GLY A 150 12.01 6.22 -3.91
C GLY A 150 12.40 4.76 -4.16
N MET A 151 11.84 3.85 -3.37
CA MET A 151 12.06 2.41 -3.56
C MET A 151 11.64 1.91 -4.96
N ALA A 152 10.61 2.49 -5.58
CA ALA A 152 10.11 2.09 -6.89
C ALA A 152 11.14 2.28 -8.02
N ASP A 153 12.04 3.26 -7.90
CA ASP A 153 13.10 3.50 -8.88
C ASP A 153 14.27 2.50 -8.74
N LEU A 154 14.34 1.77 -7.63
CA LEU A 154 15.37 0.79 -7.30
C LEU A 154 14.93 -0.67 -7.58
N LEU A 155 13.68 -0.88 -8.01
CA LEU A 155 13.02 -2.17 -8.24
C LEU A 155 12.70 -2.44 -9.72
#